data_AF-G0NF29-F1
#
_entry.id   AF-G0NF29-F1
#
_cell.length_a   1.000
_cell.length_b   1.000
_cell.length_c   1.000
_cell.angle_alpha   90.00
_cell.angle_beta   90.00
_cell.angle_gamma   90.00
#
_symmetry.space_group_name_H-M   'P 1'
#
loop_
_entity.id
_entity.type
_entity.pdbx_description
1 polymer ?
#
loop_
_entity_poly.entity_id
_entity_poly.type
_entity_poly.pdbx_seq_one_letter_code
_entity_poly.pdbx_strand_id
1 'polypeptide(L)'
;MNLSLVVSNVQLTLAIVSFLMNGLLITLIALKSPKTLGIYKFLMMFMSAFEIFYALIDLLVKPEVRTKDYYWVTETNSQRSILPLSVAYPLLLIWACSFGIALACFGVHFVYRYFIVTGNTKWISGFKNCCLWMTFPILSGFVYGVTIHAYLYFDQVLDINLRFARAI
;
A
#
# COMPACT_ATOMS: atom_id res chain seq x y z
N MET A 1 -30.90 3.69 1.62
CA MET A 1 -29.64 4.17 1.01
C MET A 1 -28.76 2.96 0.73
N ASN A 2 -28.32 2.73 -0.51
CA ASN A 2 -27.54 1.54 -0.86
C ASN A 2 -26.11 1.65 -0.29
N LEU A 3 -25.76 0.77 0.64
CA LEU A 3 -24.46 0.75 1.33
C LEU A 3 -23.29 0.65 0.34
N SER A 4 -23.43 -0.15 -0.72
CA SER A 4 -22.43 -0.28 -1.78
C SER A 4 -22.14 1.03 -2.52
N LEU A 5 -23.17 1.85 -2.73
CA LEU A 5 -23.05 3.15 -3.41
C LEU A 5 -22.33 4.15 -2.51
N VAL A 6 -22.63 4.14 -1.20
CA VAL A 6 -21.92 4.96 -0.20
C VAL A 6 -20.45 4.59 -0.15
N VAL A 7 -20.13 3.29 -0.05
CA VAL A 7 -18.73 2.81 -0.01
C VAL A 7 -17.97 3.23 -1.26
N SER A 8 -18.55 3.03 -2.45
CA SER A 8 -17.89 3.42 -3.70
C SER A 8 -17.65 4.93 -3.81
N ASN A 9 -18.59 5.76 -3.34
CA ASN A 9 -18.42 7.22 -3.34
C ASN A 9 -17.32 7.64 -2.35
N VAL A 10 -17.29 7.05 -1.16
CA VAL A 10 -16.25 7.30 -0.17
C VAL A 10 -14.88 6.90 -0.69
N GLN A 11 -14.74 5.71 -1.30
CA GLN A 11 -13.49 5.26 -1.93
C GLN A 11 -13.00 6.25 -2.99
N LEU A 12 -13.90 6.72 -3.87
CA LEU A 12 -13.56 7.70 -4.89
C LEU A 12 -13.08 9.03 -4.28
N THR A 13 -13.80 9.54 -3.27
CA THR A 13 -13.41 10.78 -2.58
C THR A 13 -12.04 10.63 -1.91
N LEU A 14 -11.79 9.52 -1.22
CA LEU A 14 -10.50 9.25 -0.58
C LEU A 14 -9.36 9.11 -1.59
N ALA A 15 -9.60 8.46 -2.73
CA ALA A 15 -8.61 8.36 -3.80
C ALA A 15 -8.25 9.73 -4.38
N ILE A 16 -9.23 10.59 -4.64
CA ILE A 16 -9.01 11.97 -5.11
C ILE A 16 -8.19 12.76 -4.08
N VAL A 17 -8.57 12.68 -2.80
CA VAL A 17 -7.83 13.36 -1.73
C VAL A 17 -6.40 12.83 -1.64
N SER A 18 -6.20 11.51 -1.73
CA SER A 18 -4.88 10.90 -1.72
C SER A 18 -4.00 11.40 -2.87
N PHE A 19 -4.51 11.41 -4.11
CA PHE A 19 -3.78 11.91 -5.26
C PHE A 19 -3.40 13.39 -5.12
N LEU A 20 -4.33 14.22 -4.65
CA LEU A 20 -4.06 15.64 -4.44
C LEU A 20 -3.02 15.88 -3.34
N MET A 21 -3.19 15.25 -2.18
CA MET A 21 -2.31 15.46 -1.03
C MET A 21 -0.91 14.90 -1.27
N ASN A 22 -0.80 13.66 -1.76
CA ASN A 22 0.50 13.06 -2.06
C ASN A 22 1.17 13.73 -3.27
N GLY A 23 0.40 14.14 -4.28
CA GLY A 23 0.94 14.90 -5.41
C GLY A 23 1.47 16.27 -5.00
N LEU A 24 0.74 16.98 -4.14
CA LEU A 24 1.19 18.24 -3.54
C LEU A 24 2.44 18.04 -2.69
N LEU A 25 2.48 16.99 -1.86
CA LEU A 25 3.61 16.68 -1.01
C LEU A 25 4.87 16.40 -1.82
N ILE A 26 4.78 15.59 -2.88
CA ILE A 26 5.90 15.36 -3.81
C ILE A 26 6.36 16.67 -4.45
N THR A 27 5.42 17.51 -4.90
CA THR A 27 5.74 18.81 -5.53
C THR A 27 6.47 19.74 -4.56
N LEU A 28 6.00 19.84 -3.30
CA LEU A 28 6.64 20.63 -2.26
C LEU A 28 8.03 20.10 -1.91
N ILE A 29 8.19 18.77 -1.80
CA ILE A 29 9.48 18.17 -1.52
C ILE A 29 10.45 18.42 -2.68
N ALA A 30 10.01 18.29 -3.93
CA ALA A 30 10.86 18.50 -5.09
C ALA A 30 11.30 19.97 -5.24
N LEU A 31 10.38 20.92 -5.05
CA LEU A 31 10.61 22.34 -5.39
C LEU A 31 11.04 23.21 -4.21
N LYS A 32 10.66 22.86 -2.97
CA LYS A 32 10.80 23.74 -1.80
C LYS A 32 11.60 23.12 -0.65
N SER A 33 12.02 21.86 -0.73
CA SER A 33 12.71 21.22 0.39
C SER A 33 14.14 21.77 0.61
N PRO A 34 14.53 22.08 1.87
CA PRO A 34 15.89 22.49 2.17
C PRO A 34 16.90 21.36 1.93
N LYS A 35 18.11 21.74 1.53
CA LYS A 35 19.21 20.78 1.27
C LYS A 35 19.60 19.97 2.51
N THR A 36 19.30 20.47 3.71
CA THR A 36 19.56 19.81 5.01
C THR A 36 18.80 18.50 5.19
N LEU A 37 17.70 18.28 4.46
CA LEU A 37 16.95 17.01 4.51
C LEU A 37 17.72 15.83 3.92
N GLY A 38 18.70 16.06 3.05
CA GLY A 38 19.56 15.01 2.51
C GLY A 38 18.77 13.86 1.86
N ILE A 39 19.04 12.62 2.27
CA ILE A 39 18.37 11.40 1.77
C ILE A 39 16.89 11.34 2.19
N TYR A 40 16.53 11.92 3.33
CA TYR A 40 15.19 11.86 3.91
C TYR A 40 14.09 12.32 2.95
N LYS A 41 14.39 13.31 2.11
CA LYS A 41 13.45 13.81 1.11
C LYS A 41 13.06 12.75 0.08
N PHE A 42 14.00 11.89 -0.30
CA PHE A 42 13.75 10.80 -1.24
C PHE A 42 12.92 9.69 -0.60
N LEU A 43 13.11 9.43 0.69
CA LEU A 43 12.27 8.49 1.45
C LEU A 43 10.83 8.99 1.53
N MET A 44 10.62 10.28 1.80
CA MET A 44 9.28 10.88 1.81
C MET A 44 8.63 10.85 0.42
N MET A 45 9.38 11.18 -0.65
CA MET A 45 8.86 11.07 -2.02
C MET A 45 8.51 9.63 -2.42
N PHE A 46 9.33 8.66 -2.00
CA PHE A 46 9.07 7.24 -2.22
C PHE A 46 7.75 6.81 -1.56
N MET A 47 7.55 7.17 -0.29
CA MET A 47 6.31 6.87 0.43
C MET A 47 5.09 7.49 -0.24
N SER A 48 5.15 8.78 -0.61
CA SER A 48 4.04 9.45 -1.30
C SER A 48 3.74 8.87 -2.68
N ALA A 49 4.76 8.53 -3.47
CA ALA A 49 4.57 7.88 -4.76
C ALA A 49 3.90 6.51 -4.60
N PHE A 50 4.29 5.78 -3.55
CA PHE A 50 3.71 4.49 -3.21
C PHE A 50 2.24 4.60 -2.76
N GLU A 51 1.88 5.61 -1.97
CA GLU A 51 0.50 5.86 -1.57
C GLU A 51 -0.41 6.23 -2.77
N ILE A 52 0.11 6.99 -3.74
CA ILE A 52 -0.58 7.26 -5.01
C ILE A 52 -0.79 5.95 -5.76
N PHE A 53 0.25 5.12 -5.89
CA PHE A 53 0.14 3.83 -6.57
C PHE A 53 -0.88 2.90 -5.90
N TYR A 54 -0.89 2.86 -4.57
CA TYR A 54 -1.88 2.14 -3.78
C TYR A 54 -3.31 2.62 -4.05
N ALA A 55 -3.55 3.94 -4.01
CA ALA A 55 -4.86 4.53 -4.28
C ALA A 55 -5.32 4.27 -5.73
N LEU A 56 -4.39 4.20 -6.69
CA LEU A 56 -4.68 3.83 -8.07
C LEU A 56 -5.15 2.38 -8.18
N ILE A 57 -4.47 1.44 -7.52
CA ILE A 57 -4.90 0.04 -7.50
C ILE A 57 -6.27 -0.09 -6.85
N ASP A 58 -6.51 0.59 -5.73
CA ASP A 58 -7.80 0.59 -5.03
C ASP A 58 -8.96 1.00 -5.97
N LEU A 59 -8.75 2.06 -6.77
CA LEU A 59 -9.74 2.54 -7.73
C LEU A 59 -10.00 1.56 -8.89
N LEU A 60 -8.95 0.91 -9.40
CA LEU A 60 -9.03 0.01 -10.56
C LEU A 60 -9.60 -1.36 -10.19
N VAL A 61 -9.18 -1.90 -9.05
CA VAL A 61 -9.54 -3.24 -8.59
C VAL A 61 -10.84 -3.22 -7.78
N LYS A 62 -11.14 -2.10 -7.10
CA LYS A 62 -12.29 -1.93 -6.19
C LYS A 62 -12.42 -3.10 -5.21
N PRO A 63 -11.38 -3.34 -4.39
CA PRO A 63 -11.40 -4.42 -3.42
C PRO A 63 -12.57 -4.25 -2.45
N GLU A 64 -13.24 -5.36 -2.14
CA GLU A 64 -14.27 -5.40 -1.11
C GLU A 64 -13.81 -6.33 0.01
N VAL A 65 -13.71 -5.78 1.22
CA VAL A 65 -13.41 -6.56 2.41
C VAL A 65 -14.71 -7.14 2.95
N ARG A 66 -14.80 -8.46 2.96
CA ARG A 66 -15.89 -9.21 3.59
C ARG A 66 -15.36 -9.86 4.86
N THR A 67 -15.93 -9.45 5.99
CA THR A 67 -15.67 -10.06 7.28
C THR A 67 -16.78 -11.06 7.58
N LYS A 68 -16.41 -12.30 7.93
CA LYS A 68 -17.32 -13.34 8.38
C LYS A 68 -16.77 -14.01 9.61
N ASP A 69 -17.55 -14.01 10.69
CA ASP A 69 -17.28 -14.65 11.98
C ASP A 69 -15.86 -14.40 12.52
N TYR A 70 -14.90 -15.25 12.16
CA TYR A 70 -13.51 -15.25 12.64
C TYR A 70 -12.47 -14.87 11.57
N TYR A 71 -12.89 -14.57 10.34
CA TYR A 71 -11.98 -14.25 9.24
C TYR A 71 -12.46 -13.04 8.42
N TRP A 72 -11.53 -12.44 7.70
CA TRP A 72 -11.82 -11.42 6.70
C TRP A 72 -11.09 -11.79 5.41
N VAL A 73 -11.76 -11.58 4.27
CA VAL A 73 -11.19 -11.79 2.94
C VAL A 73 -11.42 -10.53 2.12
N THR A 74 -10.41 -10.14 1.36
CA THR A 74 -10.56 -9.12 0.33
C THR A 74 -10.80 -9.81 -0.99
N GLU A 75 -11.94 -9.54 -1.61
CA GLU A 75 -12.32 -10.09 -2.91
C GLU A 75 -12.66 -8.98 -3.91
N THR A 76 -12.56 -9.30 -5.20
CA THR A 76 -13.07 -8.46 -6.28
C THR A 76 -13.83 -9.33 -7.29
N ASN A 77 -14.69 -8.72 -8.10
CA ASN A 77 -15.50 -9.40 -9.11
C ASN A 77 -15.33 -8.72 -10.47
N SER A 78 -15.52 -9.46 -11.57
CA SER A 78 -15.44 -8.97 -12.95
C SER A 78 -16.42 -7.83 -13.24
N GLN A 79 -17.55 -7.79 -12.54
CA GLN A 79 -18.53 -6.72 -12.68
C GLN A 79 -18.13 -5.42 -11.97
N ARG A 80 -17.17 -5.46 -11.04
CA ARG A 80 -16.72 -4.31 -10.24
C ARG A 80 -15.36 -3.81 -10.64
N SER A 81 -14.42 -4.73 -10.89
CA SER A 81 -13.09 -4.37 -11.35
C SER A 81 -13.18 -3.79 -12.75
N ILE A 82 -12.42 -2.71 -12.97
CA ILE A 82 -12.24 -2.12 -14.30
C ILE A 82 -11.33 -3.04 -15.14
N LEU A 83 -10.53 -3.88 -14.49
CA LEU A 83 -9.53 -4.74 -15.12
C LEU A 83 -10.02 -6.18 -15.22
N PRO A 84 -9.51 -6.96 -16.20
CA PRO A 84 -9.75 -8.39 -16.26
C PRO A 84 -9.17 -9.09 -15.01
N LEU A 85 -9.82 -10.17 -14.56
CA LEU A 85 -9.44 -10.87 -13.32
C LEU A 85 -7.98 -11.35 -13.29
N SER A 86 -7.43 -11.72 -14.45
CA SER A 86 -6.02 -12.13 -14.58
C SER A 86 -5.04 -11.04 -14.15
N VAL A 87 -5.40 -9.77 -14.32
CA VAL A 87 -4.62 -8.60 -13.90
C VAL A 87 -5.08 -8.11 -12.53
N ALA A 88 -6.37 -8.20 -12.22
CA ALA A 88 -6.92 -7.75 -10.95
C ALA A 88 -6.37 -8.55 -9.76
N TYR A 89 -6.19 -9.87 -9.89
CA TYR A 89 -5.67 -10.73 -8.82
C TYR A 89 -4.24 -10.36 -8.37
N PRO A 90 -3.22 -10.28 -9.26
CA PRO A 90 -1.88 -9.87 -8.83
C PRO A 90 -1.86 -8.43 -8.29
N LEU A 91 -2.68 -7.53 -8.82
CA LEU A 91 -2.83 -6.17 -8.28
C LEU A 91 -3.46 -6.16 -6.89
N LEU A 92 -4.43 -7.03 -6.63
CA LEU A 92 -5.04 -7.19 -5.31
C LEU A 92 -4.02 -7.71 -4.28
N LEU A 93 -3.15 -8.63 -4.69
CA LEU A 93 -2.04 -9.08 -3.86
C LEU A 93 -1.08 -7.93 -3.56
N ILE A 94 -0.69 -7.15 -4.58
CA ILE A 94 0.16 -5.96 -4.40
C ILE A 94 -0.50 -4.95 -3.45
N TRP A 95 -1.80 -4.70 -3.60
CA TRP A 95 -2.58 -3.84 -2.69
C TRP A 95 -2.51 -4.34 -1.24
N ALA A 96 -2.58 -5.64 -1.00
CA ALA A 96 -2.43 -6.20 0.33
C ALA A 96 -0.97 -6.07 0.84
N CYS A 97 0.03 -6.31 -0.01
CA CYS A 97 1.45 -6.10 0.30
C CYS A 97 1.76 -4.66 0.74
N SER A 98 1.03 -3.69 0.20
CA SER A 98 1.21 -2.27 0.49
C SER A 98 1.08 -1.93 1.98
N PHE A 99 0.31 -2.70 2.73
CA PHE A 99 0.23 -2.54 4.18
C PHE A 99 1.59 -2.76 4.86
N GLY A 100 2.29 -3.85 4.51
CA GLY A 100 3.63 -4.16 5.02
C GLY A 100 4.69 -3.14 4.59
N ILE A 101 4.56 -2.59 3.38
CA ILE A 101 5.43 -1.52 2.86
C ILE A 101 5.22 -0.23 3.67
N ALA A 102 3.97 0.20 3.85
CA ALA A 102 3.64 1.44 4.55
C ALA A 102 4.10 1.42 6.02
N LEU A 103 3.89 0.30 6.72
CA LEU A 103 4.33 0.15 8.11
C LEU A 103 5.86 0.22 8.24
N ALA A 104 6.57 -0.44 7.32
CA ALA A 104 8.03 -0.40 7.28
C ALA A 104 8.57 0.99 6.86
N CYS A 105 7.88 1.72 5.98
CA CYS A 105 8.21 3.11 5.66
C CYS A 105 8.18 3.98 6.93
N PHE A 106 7.14 3.87 7.76
CA PHE A 106 7.08 4.59 9.03
C PHE A 106 8.25 4.23 9.95
N GLY A 107 8.57 2.93 10.07
CA GLY A 107 9.73 2.47 10.82
C GLY A 107 11.05 3.09 10.33
N VAL A 108 11.28 3.09 9.02
CA VAL A 108 12.44 3.71 8.39
C VAL A 108 12.49 5.21 8.67
N HIS A 109 11.35 5.92 8.59
CA HIS A 109 11.30 7.34 8.92
C HIS A 109 11.70 7.62 10.37
N PHE A 110 11.23 6.82 11.32
CA PHE A 110 11.60 6.98 12.73
C PHE A 110 13.10 6.72 12.97
N VAL A 111 13.63 5.62 12.44
CA VAL A 111 15.06 5.28 12.60
C VAL A 111 15.95 6.30 11.91
N TYR A 112 15.58 6.75 10.72
CA TYR A 112 16.34 7.77 10.00
C TYR A 112 16.37 9.10 10.79
N ARG A 113 15.22 9.54 11.34
CA ARG A 113 15.16 10.75 12.18
C ARG A 113 16.01 10.60 13.43
N TYR A 114 16.02 9.43 14.06
CA TYR A 114 16.89 9.13 15.20
C TYR A 114 18.37 9.31 14.85
N PHE A 115 18.81 8.83 13.68
CA PHE A 115 20.19 9.03 13.24
C PHE A 115 20.53 10.49 12.97
N ILE A 116 19.61 11.28 12.41
CA ILE A 116 19.83 12.74 12.24
C ILE A 116 20.07 13.40 13.59
N VAL A 117 19.21 13.12 14.57
CA VAL A 117 19.28 13.73 15.91
C VAL A 117 20.57 13.34 16.64
N THR A 118 21.02 12.09 16.48
CA THR A 118 22.29 11.62 17.08
C THR A 118 23.54 12.03 16.29
N GLY A 119 23.38 12.69 15.14
CA GLY A 119 24.50 13.17 14.32
C GLY A 119 25.29 12.07 13.60
N ASN A 120 24.74 10.86 13.48
CA ASN A 120 25.44 9.73 12.85
C ASN A 120 25.39 9.82 11.32
N THR A 121 26.36 10.52 10.72
CA THR A 121 26.40 10.76 9.27
C THR A 121 26.66 9.52 8.41
N LYS A 122 27.15 8.41 9.01
CA LYS A 122 27.51 7.18 8.30
C LYS A 122 26.32 6.52 7.62
N TRP A 123 25.12 6.63 8.19
CA TRP A 123 23.89 5.98 7.69
C TRP A 123 22.94 6.94 6.96
N ILE A 124 23.23 8.23 6.97
CA ILE A 124 22.35 9.31 6.50
C ILE A 124 22.85 9.90 5.17
N SER A 125 24.13 9.67 4.83
CA SER A 125 24.77 10.28 3.67
C SER A 125 25.10 9.25 2.58
N GLY A 126 25.03 9.67 1.32
CA GLY A 126 25.40 8.84 0.16
C GLY A 126 24.27 8.02 -0.47
N PHE A 127 24.36 7.86 -1.78
CA PHE A 127 23.34 7.15 -2.59
C PHE A 127 23.12 5.70 -2.16
N LYS A 128 24.19 5.01 -1.74
CA LYS A 128 24.11 3.62 -1.23
C LYS A 128 23.15 3.47 -0.05
N ASN A 129 23.24 4.40 0.91
CA ASN A 129 22.34 4.41 2.06
C ASN A 129 20.89 4.72 1.65
N CYS A 130 20.68 5.60 0.67
CA CYS A 130 19.35 5.88 0.12
C CYS A 130 18.68 4.61 -0.43
N CYS A 131 19.40 3.86 -1.28
CA CYS A 131 18.91 2.59 -1.82
C CYS A 131 18.66 1.55 -0.71
N LEU A 132 19.57 1.48 0.27
CA LEU A 132 19.45 0.57 1.40
C LEU A 132 18.16 0.87 2.21
N TRP A 133 17.89 2.15 2.50
CA TRP A 133 16.68 2.56 3.22
C TRP A 133 15.38 2.24 2.46
N MET A 134 15.37 2.34 1.13
CA MET A 134 14.22 1.95 0.31
C MET A 134 14.04 0.43 0.19
N THR A 135 15.09 -0.35 0.44
CA THR A 135 15.02 -1.82 0.34
C THR A 135 14.23 -2.42 1.51
N PHE A 136 14.33 -1.84 2.72
CA PHE A 136 13.61 -2.35 3.90
C PHE A 136 12.09 -2.38 3.72
N PRO A 137 11.41 -1.30 3.26
CA PRO A 137 9.97 -1.36 3.01
C PRO A 137 9.60 -2.37 1.94
N ILE A 138 10.36 -2.45 0.85
CA ILE A 138 10.09 -3.38 -0.25
C ILE A 138 10.20 -4.83 0.25
N LEU A 139 11.23 -5.15 1.03
CA LEU A 139 11.42 -6.48 1.61
C LEU A 139 10.29 -6.84 2.58
N SER A 140 9.87 -5.89 3.42
CA SER A 140 8.71 -6.06 4.32
C SER A 140 7.44 -6.38 3.53
N GLY A 141 7.16 -5.60 2.47
CA GLY A 141 6.04 -5.86 1.56
C GLY A 141 6.12 -7.22 0.88
N PHE A 142 7.31 -7.62 0.45
CA PHE A 142 7.52 -8.92 -0.18
C PHE A 142 7.24 -10.07 0.78
N VAL A 143 7.78 -10.02 2.01
CA VAL A 143 7.52 -11.03 3.05
C VAL A 143 6.02 -11.11 3.36
N TYR A 144 5.36 -9.95 3.47
CA TYR A 144 3.91 -9.89 3.70
C TYR A 144 3.13 -10.52 2.54
N GLY A 145 3.50 -10.22 1.30
CA GLY A 145 2.90 -10.79 0.09
C GLY A 145 3.08 -12.29 -0.04
N VAL A 146 4.29 -12.79 0.22
CA VAL A 146 4.57 -14.23 0.24
C VAL A 146 3.76 -14.92 1.32
N THR A 147 3.62 -14.30 2.50
CA THR A 147 2.80 -14.84 3.60
C THR A 147 1.34 -14.93 3.17
N ILE A 148 0.77 -13.88 2.58
CA ILE A 148 -0.59 -13.93 2.03
C ILE A 148 -0.70 -15.01 0.96
N HIS A 149 0.22 -15.06 0.01
CA HIS A 149 0.15 -16.04 -1.06
C HIS A 149 0.28 -17.49 -0.58
N ALA A 150 1.11 -17.75 0.45
CA ALA A 150 1.34 -19.09 0.98
C ALA A 150 0.20 -19.57 1.89
N TYR A 151 -0.33 -18.69 2.76
CA TYR A 151 -1.36 -19.06 3.74
C TYR A 151 -2.79 -18.81 3.27
N LEU A 152 -2.99 -17.86 2.35
CA LEU A 152 -4.27 -17.54 1.73
C LEU A 152 -4.27 -17.92 0.24
N TYR A 153 -3.41 -18.85 -0.19
CA TYR A 153 -3.54 -19.46 -1.51
C TYR A 153 -4.98 -19.94 -1.65
N PHE A 154 -5.65 -19.57 -2.74
CA PHE A 154 -7.01 -20.01 -3.06
C PHE A 154 -7.03 -21.54 -3.20
N ASP A 155 -7.14 -22.24 -2.09
CA ASP A 155 -7.45 -23.65 -2.06
C ASP A 155 -8.96 -23.83 -2.25
N GLN A 156 -9.37 -24.93 -2.90
CA GLN A 156 -10.78 -25.23 -3.18
C GLN A 156 -11.64 -25.15 -1.92
N VAL A 157 -11.07 -25.43 -0.75
CA VAL A 157 -11.72 -25.36 0.56
C VAL A 157 -12.16 -23.94 0.93
N LEU A 158 -11.35 -22.90 0.66
CA LEU A 158 -11.72 -21.51 0.94
C LEU A 158 -12.81 -21.05 -0.04
N ASP A 159 -12.71 -21.44 -1.30
CA ASP A 159 -13.67 -21.12 -2.35
C ASP A 159 -15.04 -21.77 -2.10
N ILE A 160 -15.04 -23.02 -1.62
CA ILE A 160 -16.24 -23.75 -1.18
C ILE A 160 -16.87 -23.04 0.02
N ASN A 161 -16.09 -22.68 1.04
CA ASN A 161 -16.60 -21.96 2.21
C ASN A 161 -17.14 -20.57 1.87
N LEU A 162 -16.51 -19.84 0.95
CA LEU A 162 -16.99 -18.55 0.45
C LEU A 162 -18.30 -18.69 -0.36
N ARG A 163 -18.45 -19.76 -1.16
CA ARG A 163 -19.69 -20.05 -1.90
C ARG A 163 -20.83 -20.46 -0.97
N PHE A 164 -20.56 -21.31 0.03
CA PHE A 164 -21.54 -21.64 1.07
C PHE A 164 -21.92 -20.42 1.90
N ALA A 165 -20.97 -19.53 2.20
CA ALA A 165 -21.23 -18.28 2.89
C ALA A 165 -22.10 -17.28 2.12
N ARG A 166 -22.14 -17.35 0.78
CA ARG A 166 -23.05 -16.53 -0.05
C ARG A 166 -24.45 -17.13 -0.20
N ALA A 167 -24.62 -18.41 0.13
CA ALA A 167 -25.88 -19.15 -0.08
C ALA A 167 -26.79 -19.19 1.16
N ILE A 168 -26.31 -18.69 2.30
CA ILE A 168 -27.04 -18.52 3.57
C ILE A 168 -27.26 -17.03 3.77
#